data_AF-A0A6C0AIQ8-F1
#
_entry.id   AF-A0A6C0AIQ8-F1
#
_cell.length_a   1.000
_cell.length_b   1.000
_cell.length_c   1.000
_cell.angle_alpha   90.00
_cell.angle_beta   90.00
_cell.angle_gamma   90.00
#
_symmetry.space_group_name_H-M   'P 1'
#
loop_
_entity.id
_entity.type
_entity.pdbx_description
1 polymer ?
#
loop_
_entity_poly.entity_id
_entity_poly.type
_entity_poly.pdbx_seq_one_letter_code
_entity_poly.pdbx_strand_id
1 'polypeptide(L)'
;MMLAITLTQYNRQYILFLPAVKNTMVDGVFVRMMYSTDKVTFNGLFIYIRNESIKDICAIERDVLQLYTSSKTPIYSVEKQIARTPRSILKISGIWENETSYGIVYKCID
;
A
#
# COMPACT_ATOMS: atom_id res chain seq x y z
N MET A 1 3.33 -11.31 -14.57
CA MET A 1 2.61 -10.19 -15.21
C MET A 1 2.46 -9.08 -14.20
N MET A 2 2.82 -7.84 -14.55
CA MET A 2 2.66 -6.65 -13.72
C MET A 2 1.63 -5.76 -14.42
N LEU A 3 0.50 -5.50 -13.77
CA LEU A 3 -0.49 -4.53 -14.22
C LEU A 3 -0.47 -3.37 -13.23
N ALA A 4 0.01 -2.22 -13.67
CA ALA A 4 -0.05 -0.99 -12.89
C ALA A 4 -1.20 -0.12 -13.41
N ILE A 5 -1.95 0.46 -12.47
CA ILE A 5 -3.07 1.35 -12.76
C ILE A 5 -2.66 2.80 -12.58
N THR A 6 -3.42 3.73 -13.15
CA THR A 6 -3.26 5.17 -12.87
C THR A 6 -3.98 5.55 -11.57
N LEU A 7 -3.66 6.72 -11.00
CA LEU A 7 -4.37 7.24 -9.83
C LEU A 7 -5.88 7.41 -10.06
N THR A 8 -6.29 7.72 -11.29
CA THR A 8 -7.70 7.86 -11.67
C THR A 8 -8.48 6.53 -11.68
N GLN A 9 -7.79 5.40 -11.83
CA GLN A 9 -8.37 4.05 -11.83
C GLN A 9 -8.40 3.42 -10.43
N TYR A 10 -7.79 4.07 -9.44
CA TYR A 10 -7.81 3.61 -8.08
C TYR A 10 -9.24 3.58 -7.54
N ASN A 11 -9.67 2.42 -7.04
CA ASN A 11 -10.90 2.28 -6.29
C ASN A 11 -10.62 1.44 -5.04
N ARG A 12 -10.86 2.07 -3.90
CA ARG A 12 -10.65 1.49 -2.58
C ARG A 12 -11.55 0.27 -2.29
N GLN A 13 -12.68 0.14 -2.98
CA GLN A 13 -13.57 -1.03 -2.85
C GLN A 13 -12.95 -2.33 -3.39
N TYR A 14 -11.92 -2.23 -4.23
CA TYR A 14 -11.18 -3.38 -4.74
C TYR A 14 -10.04 -3.81 -3.81
N ILE A 15 -9.87 -3.14 -2.67
CA ILE A 15 -8.88 -3.54 -1.66
C ILE A 15 -9.47 -4.64 -0.79
N LEU A 16 -8.73 -5.75 -0.70
CA LEU A 16 -9.03 -6.86 0.20
C LEU A 16 -7.85 -7.12 1.12
N PHE A 17 -8.10 -7.13 2.43
CA PHE A 17 -7.12 -7.55 3.43
C PHE A 17 -7.33 -9.03 3.79
N LEU A 18 -6.25 -9.79 3.80
CA LEU A 18 -6.23 -11.17 4.28
C LEU A 18 -5.92 -11.22 5.78
N PRO A 19 -6.23 -12.34 6.47
CA PRO A 19 -5.90 -12.49 7.88
C PRO A 19 -4.44 -12.21 8.20
N ALA A 20 -4.21 -11.61 9.37
CA ALA A 20 -2.88 -11.29 9.86
C ALA A 20 -2.03 -12.55 10.03
N VAL A 21 -0.81 -12.52 9.51
CA VAL A 21 0.18 -13.58 9.66
C VAL A 21 1.31 -13.05 10.55
N LYS A 22 1.64 -13.78 11.61
CA LYS A 22 2.76 -13.42 12.49
C LYS A 22 4.05 -13.41 11.67
N ASN A 23 4.81 -12.32 11.75
CA ASN A 23 6.05 -12.20 11.02
C ASN A 23 7.14 -12.98 11.77
N THR A 24 7.85 -13.87 11.06
CA THR A 24 8.90 -14.71 11.66
C THR A 24 10.21 -13.96 11.87
N MET A 25 10.42 -12.82 11.19
CA MET A 25 11.68 -12.06 11.20
C MET A 25 11.63 -10.80 12.09
N VAL A 26 10.43 -10.29 12.40
CA VAL A 26 10.25 -9.02 13.12
C VAL A 26 9.04 -9.14 14.05
N ASP A 27 9.13 -8.55 15.24
CA ASP A 27 7.98 -8.46 16.14
C ASP A 27 6.86 -7.65 15.49
N GLY A 28 5.75 -8.35 15.22
CA GLY A 28 4.59 -7.79 14.55
C GLY A 28 3.88 -8.80 13.66
N VAL A 29 2.85 -8.32 12.99
CA VAL A 29 2.07 -9.06 12.02
C VAL A 29 2.17 -8.41 10.65
N PHE A 30 2.05 -9.25 9.63
CA PHE A 30 1.88 -8.82 8.26
C PHE A 30 0.46 -9.17 7.82
N VAL A 31 -0.25 -8.16 7.34
CA VAL A 31 -1.58 -8.30 6.75
C VAL A 31 -1.42 -8.12 5.25
N ARG A 32 -1.63 -9.20 4.49
CA ARG A 32 -1.51 -9.12 3.04
C ARG A 32 -2.68 -8.33 2.47
N MET A 33 -2.36 -7.42 1.56
CA MET A 33 -3.35 -6.69 0.77
C MET A 33 -3.38 -7.22 -0.66
N MET A 34 -4.58 -7.40 -1.19
CA MET A 34 -4.82 -7.73 -2.60
C MET A 34 -5.64 -6.61 -3.25
N TYR A 35 -5.41 -6.39 -4.54
CA TYR A 35 -6.26 -5.53 -5.35
C TYR A 35 -7.06 -6.42 -6.31
N SER A 36 -8.36 -6.52 -6.09
CA SER A 36 -9.23 -7.48 -6.77
C SER A 36 -10.39 -6.76 -7.44
N THR A 37 -10.41 -6.83 -8.77
CA THR A 37 -11.56 -6.43 -9.57
C THR A 37 -12.41 -7.65 -9.93
N ASP A 38 -13.47 -7.42 -10.72
CA ASP A 38 -14.30 -8.46 -11.33
C ASP A 38 -13.54 -9.38 -12.30
N LYS A 39 -12.45 -8.88 -12.90
CA LYS A 39 -11.70 -9.57 -13.96
C LYS A 39 -10.40 -10.20 -13.47
N VAL A 40 -9.76 -9.59 -12.48
CA VAL A 40 -8.38 -9.94 -12.08
C VAL A 40 -8.13 -9.64 -10.60
N THR A 41 -7.28 -10.47 -9.98
CA THR A 41 -6.77 -10.25 -8.62
C THR A 41 -5.25 -10.17 -8.66
N PHE A 42 -4.69 -9.14 -8.02
CA PHE A 42 -3.24 -8.96 -7.90
C PHE A 42 -2.78 -9.00 -6.44
N ASN A 43 -1.54 -9.48 -6.26
CA ASN A 43 -0.83 -9.52 -4.98
C ASN A 43 -0.31 -8.12 -4.59
N GLY A 44 -1.26 -7.21 -4.38
CA GLY A 44 -1.04 -5.81 -4.08
C GLY A 44 -1.53 -4.87 -5.18
N LEU A 45 -1.52 -3.59 -4.85
CA LEU A 45 -1.89 -2.49 -5.71
C LEU A 45 -0.62 -1.90 -6.33
N PHE A 46 -0.57 -1.83 -7.66
CA PHE A 46 0.53 -1.24 -8.41
C PHE A 46 0.03 0.03 -9.07
N ILE A 47 0.68 1.16 -8.81
CA ILE A 47 0.23 2.48 -9.26
C ILE A 47 1.36 3.17 -10.02
N TYR A 48 1.07 3.75 -11.19
CA TYR A 48 1.99 4.66 -11.86
C TYR A 48 2.05 6.01 -11.14
N ILE A 49 3.25 6.45 -10.79
CA ILE A 49 3.47 7.65 -9.96
C ILE A 49 4.42 8.70 -10.57
N ARG A 50 5.06 8.41 -11.71
CA ARG A 50 6.15 9.23 -12.28
C ARG A 50 5.82 10.72 -12.46
N ASN A 51 4.59 11.01 -12.87
CA ASN A 51 4.12 12.37 -13.18
C ASN A 51 2.99 12.81 -12.25
N GLU A 52 2.82 12.14 -11.11
CA GLU A 52 1.73 12.40 -10.19
C GLU A 52 2.20 13.28 -9.02
N SER A 53 1.28 14.05 -8.46
CA SER A 53 1.57 14.88 -7.29
C SER A 53 1.84 13.99 -6.08
N ILE A 54 2.89 14.33 -5.31
CA ILE A 54 3.20 13.66 -4.04
C ILE A 54 1.98 13.67 -3.11
N LYS A 55 1.18 14.74 -3.12
CA LYS A 55 -0.04 14.84 -2.31
C LYS A 55 -1.06 13.76 -2.64
N ASP A 56 -1.24 13.46 -3.92
CA ASP A 56 -2.22 12.47 -4.39
C ASP A 56 -1.74 11.05 -4.05
N ILE A 57 -0.44 10.80 -4.18
CA ILE A 57 0.16 9.53 -3.80
C ILE A 57 0.04 9.30 -2.28
N CYS A 58 0.29 10.33 -1.47
CA CYS A 58 0.07 10.27 -0.02
C CYS A 58 -1.40 10.12 0.35
N ALA A 59 -2.34 10.58 -0.47
CA ALA A 59 -3.77 10.37 -0.25
C ALA A 59 -4.13 8.88 -0.39
N ILE A 60 -3.49 8.14 -1.31
CA ILE A 60 -3.67 6.69 -1.42
C ILE A 60 -3.17 5.97 -0.16
N GLU A 61 -1.97 6.31 0.34
CA GLU A 61 -1.46 5.73 1.59
C GLU A 61 -2.45 5.93 2.74
N ARG A 62 -3.00 7.14 2.87
CA ARG A 62 -4.00 7.46 3.90
C ARG A 62 -5.28 6.65 3.75
N ASP A 63 -5.83 6.55 2.54
CA ASP A 63 -7.08 5.84 2.29
C ASP A 63 -6.90 4.32 2.54
N VAL A 64 -5.77 3.73 2.14
CA VAL A 64 -5.45 2.32 2.44
C VAL A 64 -5.37 2.07 3.95
N LEU A 65 -4.72 2.95 4.71
CA LEU A 65 -4.61 2.81 6.17
C LEU A 65 -5.96 3.02 6.88
N GLN A 66 -6.78 3.96 6.39
CA GLN A 66 -8.14 4.18 6.91
C GLN A 66 -9.05 2.97 6.68
N LEU A 67 -8.91 2.27 5.54
CA LEU A 67 -9.67 1.05 5.28
C LEU A 67 -9.30 -0.10 6.23
N TYR A 68 -8.03 -0.22 6.62
CA TYR A 68 -7.59 -1.30 7.49
C TYR A 68 -8.20 -1.20 8.90
N THR A 69 -8.32 0.01 9.46
CA THR A 69 -8.86 0.30 10.81
C THR A 69 -8.15 -0.49 11.93
N SER A 70 -7.18 0.15 12.60
CA SER A 70 -6.56 -0.34 13.84
C SER A 70 -6.60 0.74 14.92
N SER A 71 -6.62 0.35 16.20
CA SER A 71 -6.54 1.25 17.36
C SER A 71 -5.15 1.84 17.58
N LYS A 72 -4.17 1.39 16.81
CA LYS A 72 -2.76 1.81 16.89
C LYS A 72 -2.50 3.10 16.13
N THR A 73 -1.26 3.58 16.18
CA THR A 73 -0.87 4.81 15.48
C THR A 73 -0.49 4.52 14.02
N PRO A 74 -1.18 5.12 13.01
CA PRO A 74 -0.78 4.97 11.62
C PRO A 74 0.52 5.75 11.33
N ILE A 75 1.42 5.12 10.58
CA ILE A 75 2.67 5.73 10.12
C ILE A 75 2.61 5.94 8.61
N TYR A 76 2.78 7.20 8.21
CA TYR A 76 2.90 7.64 6.82
C TYR A 76 4.37 7.77 6.45
N SER A 77 4.82 7.02 5.44
CA SER A 77 6.24 6.97 5.07
C SER A 77 6.51 7.12 3.57
N VAL A 78 5.47 7.01 2.72
CA VAL A 78 5.63 7.05 1.26
C VAL A 78 6.27 8.35 0.77
N GLU A 79 5.86 9.49 1.32
CA GLU A 79 6.42 10.81 0.98
C GLU A 79 7.96 10.84 1.06
N LYS A 80 8.51 10.29 2.15
CA LYS A 80 9.95 10.29 2.42
C LYS A 80 10.74 9.45 1.41
N GLN A 81 10.13 8.40 0.86
CA GLN A 81 10.78 7.52 -0.11
C GLN A 81 10.68 8.07 -1.54
N ILE A 82 9.51 8.57 -1.93
CA ILE A 82 9.29 9.10 -3.29
C ILE A 82 10.16 10.33 -3.54
N ALA A 83 10.33 11.20 -2.54
CA ALA A 83 11.20 12.37 -2.66
C ALA A 83 12.69 12.02 -2.90
N ARG A 84 13.13 10.82 -2.51
CA ARG A 84 14.55 10.39 -2.60
C ARG A 84 14.85 9.61 -3.87
N THR A 85 13.88 8.88 -4.40
CA THR A 85 14.06 8.01 -5.57
C THR A 85 12.84 8.12 -6.48
N PRO A 86 12.87 8.96 -7.53
CA PRO A 86 11.79 9.03 -8.50
C PRO A 86 11.78 7.72 -9.30
N ARG A 87 10.81 6.86 -8.98
CA ARG A 87 10.54 5.57 -9.63
C ARG A 87 9.20 5.65 -10.35
N SER A 88 8.97 4.82 -11.36
CA SER A 88 7.74 4.91 -12.17
C SER A 88 6.51 4.34 -11.45
N ILE A 89 6.70 3.34 -10.59
CA ILE A 89 5.61 2.54 -10.01
C ILE A 89 5.75 2.45 -8.49
N LEU A 90 4.63 2.65 -7.78
CA LEU A 90 4.46 2.32 -6.37
C LEU A 90 3.68 1.01 -6.25
N LYS A 91 4.29 -0.02 -5.67
CA LYS A 91 3.60 -1.25 -5.28
C LYS A 91 3.29 -1.22 -3.79
N ILE A 92 2.02 -1.28 -3.41
CA ILE A 92 1.55 -1.49 -2.03
C ILE A 92 1.11 -2.95 -1.90
N SER A 93 1.62 -3.68 -0.92
CA SER A 93 1.45 -5.14 -0.81
C SER A 93 0.76 -5.63 0.45
N GLY A 94 0.58 -4.75 1.43
CA GLY A 94 0.03 -5.12 2.73
C GLY A 94 0.22 -4.02 3.76
N ILE A 95 -0.13 -4.37 4.98
CA ILE A 95 0.10 -3.59 6.19
C ILE A 95 1.10 -4.35 7.06
N TRP A 96 2.07 -3.63 7.61
CA TRP A 96 2.84 -4.10 8.74
C TRP A 96 2.24 -3.48 10.01
N GLU A 97 2.16 -4.25 11.08
CA GLU A 97 1.60 -3.79 12.34
C GLU A 97 2.41 -4.38 13.50
N ASN A 98 2.84 -3.53 14.43
CA ASN A 98 3.49 -3.95 15.68
C ASN A 98 2.56 -3.63 16.86
N GLU A 99 3.07 -3.57 18.08
CA GLU A 99 2.25 -3.33 19.28
C GLU A 99 1.64 -1.92 19.33
N THR A 100 2.30 -0.91 18.78
CA THR A 100 1.94 0.50 18.96
C THR A 100 1.57 1.23 17.67
N SER A 101 1.94 0.66 16.52
CA SER A 101 1.87 1.33 15.24
C SER A 101 1.64 0.37 14.07
N TYR A 102 1.18 0.92 12.96
CA TYR A 102 1.01 0.20 11.71
C TYR A 102 1.26 1.12 10.52
N GLY A 103 1.59 0.54 9.39
CA GLY A 103 1.84 1.28 8.15
C GLY A 103 1.78 0.38 6.94
N ILE A 104 1.83 0.96 5.74
CA ILE A 104 1.83 0.17 4.52
C ILE A 104 3.19 -0.47 4.26
N VAL A 105 3.17 -1.67 3.69
CA VAL A 105 4.34 -2.33 3.11
C VAL A 105 4.35 -2.05 1.62
N TYR A 106 5.32 -1.27 1.15
CA TYR A 106 5.41 -0.84 -0.23
C TYR A 106 6.83 -0.96 -0.79
N LYS A 107 6.91 -0.92 -2.12
CA LYS A 107 8.15 -0.88 -2.89
C LYS A 107 7.98 0.03 -4.09
N CYS A 108 8.95 0.89 -4.33
CA CYS A 108 9.04 1.67 -5.55
C CYS A 108 9.81 0.86 -6.62
N ILE A 109 9.30 0.79 -7.84
CA ILE A 109 9.79 -0.03 -8.95
C ILE A 109 9.95 0.88 -10.19
N ASP A 110 11.01 0.64 -10.98
CA ASP A 110 11.20 1.32 -12.28
C ASP A 110 10.28 0.79 -13.37
#